data_AF-A0A559J3C7-F1
#
_entry.id   AF-A0A559J3C7-F1
#
_cell.length_a   1.000
_cell.length_b   1.000
_cell.length_c   1.000
_cell.angle_alpha   90.00
_cell.angle_beta   90.00
_cell.angle_gamma   90.00
#
_symmetry.space_group_name_H-M   'P 1'
#
loop_
_entity.id
_entity.type
_entity.pdbx_description
1 polymer ?
#
loop_
_entity_poly.entity_id
_entity_poly.type
_entity_poly.pdbx_seq_one_letter_code
_entity_poly.pdbx_strand_id
1 'polypeptide(L)'
;MSNKLSIRSKKIELRRNQHGKHKRGAIKFVQNPGFTGPSFSPWVDVGEVYLSTIRPNVGDQSAFFAVQPGRSASLRQRVTLEAPGTLGYRLIYSILADRYNNRGAFQVSFLNTGIGRTFQLADVGFRNYQTFQIDFTSAAINNRSFVDLEFRVNGAGNRPSFLFLDTVVIVPRSS
;
A
#
# COMPACT_ATOMS: atom_id res chain seq x y z
N MET A 1 -7.25 -29.13 56.91
CA MET A 1 -7.19 -29.85 55.63
C MET A 1 -8.47 -29.53 54.86
N SER A 2 -8.53 -29.11 53.60
CA SER A 2 -7.54 -28.93 52.55
C SER A 2 -8.07 -27.84 51.61
N ASN A 3 -7.46 -26.66 51.66
CA ASN A 3 -7.77 -25.46 50.90
C ASN A 3 -7.25 -25.57 49.44
N LYS A 4 -7.48 -26.73 48.79
CA LYS A 4 -6.87 -27.13 47.51
C LYS A 4 -7.79 -27.05 46.30
N LEU A 5 -9.10 -26.91 46.48
CA LEU A 5 -10.07 -26.90 45.37
C LEU A 5 -10.36 -25.51 44.79
N SER A 6 -10.21 -24.43 45.57
CA SER A 6 -10.47 -23.06 45.09
C SER A 6 -9.38 -22.53 44.14
N ILE A 7 -8.13 -22.98 44.30
CA ILE A 7 -6.98 -22.48 43.53
C ILE A 7 -6.93 -23.09 42.13
N ARG A 8 -7.39 -24.35 41.95
CA ARG A 8 -7.38 -25.02 40.64
C ARG A 8 -8.37 -24.38 39.65
N SER A 9 -9.54 -23.97 40.12
CA SER A 9 -10.55 -23.31 39.27
C SER A 9 -10.10 -21.93 38.82
N LYS A 10 -9.50 -21.12 39.71
CA LYS A 10 -8.94 -19.81 39.34
C LYS A 10 -7.75 -19.90 38.38
N LYS A 11 -6.93 -20.96 38.47
CA LYS A 11 -5.76 -21.14 37.58
C LYS A 11 -6.14 -21.58 36.16
N ILE A 12 -7.29 -22.23 35.99
CA ILE A 12 -7.85 -22.58 34.67
C ILE A 12 -8.51 -21.36 34.04
N GLU A 13 -9.15 -20.50 34.83
CA GLU A 13 -9.80 -19.27 34.36
C GLU A 13 -8.80 -18.16 34.01
N LEU A 14 -7.68 -18.06 34.75
CA LEU A 14 -6.57 -17.15 34.43
C LEU A 14 -5.80 -17.54 33.16
N ARG A 15 -5.92 -18.77 32.67
CA ARG A 15 -5.33 -19.20 31.40
C ARG A 15 -6.22 -18.96 30.18
N ARG A 16 -7.53 -18.78 30.36
CA ARG A 16 -8.44 -18.40 29.27
C ARG A 16 -8.33 -16.91 28.89
N ASN A 17 -7.88 -16.05 29.80
CA ASN A 17 -7.72 -14.61 29.51
C ASN A 17 -6.36 -14.21 28.91
N GLN A 18 -5.49 -15.16 28.55
CA GLN A 18 -4.24 -14.86 27.82
C GLN A 18 -4.32 -15.08 26.30
N HIS A 19 -5.51 -15.34 25.75
CA HIS A 19 -5.77 -15.34 24.30
C HIS A 19 -6.03 -13.94 23.71
N GLY A 20 -5.58 -12.89 24.40
CA GLY A 20 -5.83 -11.50 24.05
C GLY A 20 -4.63 -10.75 23.46
N LYS A 21 -3.65 -11.42 22.83
CA LYS A 21 -2.78 -10.71 21.87
C LYS A 21 -3.41 -10.80 20.48
N HIS A 22 -4.58 -10.18 20.33
CA HIS A 22 -4.83 -9.51 19.07
C HIS A 22 -3.69 -8.50 18.92
N LYS A 23 -2.63 -8.86 18.19
CA LYS A 23 -1.89 -7.85 17.44
C LYS A 23 -3.01 -7.08 16.74
N ARG A 24 -3.32 -5.87 17.21
CA ARG A 24 -4.28 -5.00 16.53
C ARG A 24 -3.72 -4.89 15.12
N GLY A 25 -4.24 -5.71 14.20
CA GLY A 25 -3.87 -5.63 12.81
C GLY A 25 -4.17 -4.21 12.43
N ALA A 26 -3.16 -3.46 12.00
CA ALA A 26 -3.38 -2.09 11.56
C ALA A 26 -4.53 -2.15 10.54
N ILE A 27 -5.60 -1.40 10.79
CA ILE A 27 -6.73 -1.34 9.87
C ILE A 27 -6.17 -0.79 8.56
N LYS A 28 -6.28 -1.57 7.48
CA LYS A 28 -5.82 -1.21 6.14
C LYS A 28 -7.04 -0.79 5.33
N PHE A 29 -7.05 0.45 4.86
CA PHE A 29 -8.21 0.99 4.13
C PHE A 29 -8.21 0.66 2.64
N VAL A 30 -7.04 0.37 2.07
CA VAL A 30 -6.90 0.05 0.64
C VAL A 30 -7.37 -1.37 0.37
N GLN A 31 -8.26 -1.52 -0.62
CA GLN A 31 -8.74 -2.82 -1.08
C GLN A 31 -7.80 -3.41 -2.13
N ASN A 32 -7.68 -4.74 -2.17
CA ASN A 32 -6.72 -5.47 -2.99
C ASN A 32 -5.29 -4.86 -2.91
N PRO A 33 -4.72 -4.69 -1.70
CA PRO A 33 -3.50 -3.89 -1.48
C PRO A 33 -2.22 -4.56 -2.01
N GLY A 34 -2.24 -5.86 -2.26
CA GLY A 34 -1.11 -6.63 -2.81
C GLY A 34 -1.43 -7.28 -4.15
N PHE A 35 -2.51 -6.88 -4.81
CA PHE A 35 -2.88 -7.37 -6.14
C PHE A 35 -3.00 -8.91 -6.25
N THR A 36 -3.35 -9.60 -5.17
CA THR A 36 -3.43 -11.08 -5.09
C THR A 36 -4.72 -11.65 -5.67
N GLY A 37 -5.64 -10.80 -6.13
CA GLY A 37 -6.87 -11.21 -6.79
C GLY A 37 -6.65 -11.50 -8.27
N PRO A 38 -7.61 -12.19 -8.93
CA PRO A 38 -7.50 -12.51 -10.36
C PRO A 38 -7.61 -11.29 -11.28
N SER A 39 -7.95 -10.12 -10.74
CA SER A 39 -8.05 -8.86 -11.46
C SER A 39 -7.62 -7.69 -10.57
N PHE A 40 -7.49 -6.51 -11.17
CA PHE A 40 -7.21 -5.27 -10.45
C PHE A 40 -8.35 -4.80 -9.55
N SER A 41 -9.58 -5.31 -9.71
CA SER A 41 -10.74 -4.83 -8.96
C SER A 41 -10.47 -4.75 -7.44
N PRO A 42 -10.78 -3.62 -6.79
CA PRO A 42 -11.56 -2.47 -7.26
C PRO A 42 -10.71 -1.33 -7.85
N TRP A 43 -9.43 -1.57 -8.14
CA TRP A 43 -8.61 -0.59 -8.85
C TRP A 43 -9.10 -0.41 -10.29
N VAL A 44 -9.01 0.81 -10.78
CA VAL A 44 -9.20 1.18 -12.17
C VAL A 44 -7.82 1.38 -12.79
N ASP A 45 -7.43 0.48 -13.69
CA ASP A 45 -6.24 0.59 -14.52
C ASP A 45 -6.52 1.40 -15.79
N VAL A 46 -5.52 2.16 -16.22
CA VAL A 46 -5.54 2.92 -17.49
C VAL A 46 -4.18 2.76 -18.15
N GLY A 47 -4.17 2.34 -19.42
CA GLY A 47 -2.94 2.12 -20.19
C GLY A 47 -2.30 0.76 -19.90
N GLU A 48 -0.99 0.70 -20.06
CA GLU A 48 -0.20 -0.55 -20.00
C GLU A 48 0.14 -0.96 -18.55
N VAL A 49 -0.85 -1.53 -17.85
CA VAL A 49 -0.69 -2.11 -16.50
C VAL A 49 -1.22 -3.55 -16.46
N TYR A 50 -0.47 -4.44 -15.82
CA TYR A 50 -0.73 -5.88 -15.83
C TYR A 50 -0.55 -6.50 -14.45
N LEU A 51 -1.34 -7.53 -14.12
CA LEU A 51 -1.00 -8.40 -12.99
C LEU A 51 0.21 -9.25 -13.37
N SER A 52 1.19 -9.33 -12.48
CA SER A 52 2.43 -10.08 -12.72
C SER A 52 2.78 -10.96 -11.55
N THR A 53 3.09 -12.23 -11.84
CA THR A 53 3.69 -13.18 -10.90
C THR A 53 5.21 -13.07 -10.84
N ILE A 54 5.79 -12.18 -11.65
CA ILE A 54 7.23 -11.94 -11.67
C ILE A 54 7.56 -11.02 -10.50
N ARG A 55 8.33 -11.54 -9.54
CA ARG A 55 8.85 -10.80 -8.38
C ARG A 55 7.76 -10.11 -7.54
N PRO A 56 6.73 -10.80 -7.03
CA PRO A 56 5.85 -10.20 -6.01
C PRO A 56 6.66 -9.85 -4.76
N ASN A 57 6.31 -8.74 -4.10
CA ASN A 57 6.85 -8.39 -2.79
C ASN A 57 6.15 -9.21 -1.68
N VAL A 58 4.83 -9.38 -1.79
CA VAL A 58 4.02 -10.17 -0.87
C VAL A 58 2.97 -10.97 -1.65
N GLY A 59 2.76 -12.23 -1.26
CA GLY A 59 1.80 -13.09 -1.96
C GLY A 59 2.33 -13.51 -3.33
N ASP A 60 1.39 -13.73 -4.27
CA ASP A 60 1.71 -14.39 -5.54
C ASP A 60 1.79 -13.42 -6.73
N GLN A 61 1.34 -12.18 -6.57
CA GLN A 61 1.18 -11.22 -7.65
C GLN A 61 1.56 -9.80 -7.24
N SER A 62 1.85 -8.96 -8.23
CA SER A 62 2.06 -7.53 -8.10
C SER A 62 1.50 -6.80 -9.34
N ALA A 63 1.39 -5.48 -9.28
CA ALA A 63 1.07 -4.67 -10.45
C ALA A 63 2.34 -4.34 -11.24
N PHE A 64 2.36 -4.61 -12.54
CA PHE A 64 3.46 -4.33 -13.45
C PHE A 64 3.05 -3.28 -14.49
N PHE A 65 3.78 -2.17 -14.52
CA PHE A 65 3.64 -1.09 -15.48
C PHE A 65 4.67 -1.28 -16.60
N ALA A 66 4.21 -1.21 -17.86
CA ALA A 66 5.07 -1.34 -19.05
C ALA A 66 4.85 -0.18 -20.03
N VAL A 67 5.38 0.99 -19.71
CA VAL A 67 4.98 2.25 -20.33
C VAL A 67 5.97 2.68 -21.42
N GLN A 68 5.48 2.84 -22.66
CA GLN A 68 6.30 3.35 -23.76
C GLN A 68 6.69 4.83 -23.58
N PRO A 69 7.79 5.31 -24.20
CA PRO A 69 8.15 6.73 -24.20
C PRO A 69 6.99 7.65 -24.64
N GLY A 70 6.77 8.75 -23.90
CA GLY A 70 5.72 9.72 -24.20
C GLY A 70 4.29 9.24 -23.86
N ARG A 71 4.15 8.06 -23.26
CA ARG A 71 2.87 7.53 -22.77
C ARG A 71 2.84 7.51 -21.24
N SER A 72 1.66 7.25 -20.68
CA SER A 72 1.46 7.06 -19.25
C SER A 72 0.55 5.88 -18.99
N ALA A 73 0.73 5.24 -17.84
CA ALA A 73 -0.21 4.25 -17.32
C ALA A 73 -0.46 4.50 -15.84
N SER A 74 -1.64 4.16 -15.33
CA SER A 74 -2.02 4.44 -13.94
C SER A 74 -2.95 3.39 -13.34
N LEU A 75 -2.85 3.21 -12.01
CA LEU A 75 -3.83 2.52 -11.18
C LEU A 75 -4.49 3.52 -10.23
N ARG A 76 -5.82 3.51 -10.17
CA ARG A 76 -6.62 4.41 -9.34
C ARG A 76 -7.58 3.65 -8.43
N GLN A 77 -7.76 4.13 -7.21
CA GLN A 77 -8.80 3.64 -6.31
C GLN A 77 -9.32 4.79 -5.45
N ARG A 78 -10.64 4.89 -5.32
CA ARG A 78 -11.25 5.68 -4.26
C ARG A 78 -11.16 4.90 -2.96
N VAL A 79 -10.40 5.40 -2.00
CA VAL A 79 -10.18 4.76 -0.71
C VAL A 79 -11.02 5.48 0.35
N THR A 80 -12.02 4.80 0.89
CA THR A 80 -12.79 5.28 2.04
C THR A 80 -11.95 5.15 3.30
N LEU A 81 -11.83 6.25 4.04
CA LEU A 81 -11.09 6.35 5.29
C LEU A 81 -12.09 6.36 6.45
N GLU A 82 -11.81 5.58 7.50
CA GLU A 82 -12.61 5.57 8.72
C GLU A 82 -12.04 6.58 9.73
N ALA A 83 -11.52 6.12 10.87
CA ALA A 83 -10.95 6.97 11.90
C ALA A 83 -9.45 7.20 11.67
N PRO A 84 -8.97 8.46 11.74
CA PRO A 84 -7.55 8.75 11.78
C PRO A 84 -6.93 8.25 13.08
N GLY A 85 -5.62 8.01 13.05
CA GLY A 85 -4.85 7.88 14.29
C GLY A 85 -4.59 9.27 14.90
N THR A 86 -3.96 9.31 16.07
CA THR A 86 -3.66 10.58 16.77
C THR A 86 -2.83 11.56 15.92
N LEU A 87 -2.04 11.04 14.99
CA LEU A 87 -1.18 11.80 14.09
C LEU A 87 -1.67 11.78 12.63
N GLY A 88 -2.91 11.36 12.38
CA GLY A 88 -3.51 11.28 11.04
C GLY A 88 -3.38 9.89 10.41
N TYR A 89 -2.95 9.85 9.16
CA TYR A 89 -2.83 8.67 8.32
C TYR A 89 -1.43 8.52 7.76
N ARG A 90 -1.12 7.30 7.30
CA ARG A 90 0.08 7.00 6.53
C ARG A 90 -0.28 6.12 5.34
N LEU A 91 0.04 6.59 4.15
CA LEU A 91 0.14 5.73 2.97
C LEU A 91 1.51 5.06 2.98
N ILE A 92 1.54 3.76 2.75
CA ILE A 92 2.74 2.94 2.55
C ILE A 92 2.58 2.21 1.22
N TYR A 93 3.61 2.24 0.39
CA TYR A 93 3.64 1.52 -0.89
C TYR A 93 5.06 1.04 -1.17
N SER A 94 5.18 -0.08 -1.88
CA SER A 94 6.48 -0.64 -2.26
C SER A 94 6.60 -0.71 -3.77
N ILE A 95 7.74 -0.23 -4.29
CA ILE A 95 8.01 -0.25 -5.72
C ILE A 95 9.37 -0.86 -6.03
N LEU A 96 9.48 -1.44 -7.21
CA LEU A 96 10.72 -1.98 -7.76
C LEU A 96 10.81 -1.55 -9.22
N ALA A 97 11.89 -0.87 -9.59
CA ALA A 97 12.17 -0.57 -10.99
C ALA A 97 12.81 -1.78 -11.68
N ASP A 98 12.59 -1.92 -12.99
CA ASP A 98 13.40 -2.86 -13.76
C ASP A 98 14.87 -2.38 -13.89
N ARG A 99 15.80 -3.30 -14.12
CA ARG A 99 17.22 -2.96 -14.29
C ARG A 99 17.52 -2.17 -15.56
N TYR A 100 16.67 -2.29 -16.58
CA TYR A 100 16.79 -1.59 -17.86
C TYR A 100 15.84 -0.40 -17.95
N ASN A 101 15.24 -0.04 -16.83
CA ASN A 101 14.32 1.07 -16.73
C ASN A 101 15.01 2.40 -17.06
N ASN A 102 14.24 3.32 -17.62
CA ASN A 102 14.71 4.55 -18.26
C ASN A 102 14.55 5.78 -17.34
N ARG A 103 14.61 6.98 -17.96
CA ARG A 103 14.35 8.31 -17.37
C ARG A 103 12.85 8.62 -17.14
N GLY A 104 11.99 7.61 -17.06
CA GLY A 104 10.58 7.81 -16.75
C GLY A 104 10.38 8.31 -15.32
N ALA A 105 9.16 8.74 -15.01
CA ALA A 105 8.81 9.21 -13.69
C ALA A 105 7.66 8.37 -13.10
N PHE A 106 7.81 8.00 -11.84
CA PHE A 106 6.73 7.45 -11.03
C PHE A 106 6.11 8.55 -10.18
N GLN A 107 4.79 8.60 -10.16
CA GLN A 107 4.01 9.57 -9.41
C GLN A 107 3.00 8.84 -8.53
N VAL A 108 2.87 9.31 -7.29
CA VAL A 108 1.81 8.94 -6.38
C VAL A 108 1.07 10.20 -5.96
N SER A 109 -0.26 10.18 -6.00
CA SER A 109 -1.06 11.36 -5.69
C SER A 109 -2.41 11.00 -5.10
N PHE A 110 -2.93 11.86 -4.23
CA PHE A 110 -4.35 11.89 -3.88
C PHE A 110 -5.01 12.99 -4.72
N LEU A 111 -5.70 12.59 -5.81
CA LEU A 111 -6.18 13.47 -6.88
C LEU A 111 -7.16 14.55 -6.42
N ASN A 112 -7.86 14.33 -5.30
CA ASN A 112 -8.77 15.29 -4.69
C ASN A 112 -8.09 16.23 -3.67
N THR A 113 -6.75 16.28 -3.67
CA THR A 113 -5.92 17.07 -2.75
C THR A 113 -4.63 17.56 -3.43
N GLY A 114 -3.80 18.32 -2.71
CA GLY A 114 -2.43 18.67 -3.14
C GLY A 114 -1.34 17.67 -2.71
N ILE A 115 -1.70 16.53 -2.12
CA ILE A 115 -0.73 15.56 -1.60
C ILE A 115 -0.27 14.63 -2.72
N GLY A 116 1.05 14.55 -2.91
CA GLY A 116 1.67 13.60 -3.82
C GLY A 116 3.19 13.63 -3.75
N ARG A 117 3.82 12.70 -4.46
CA ARG A 117 5.26 12.63 -4.66
C ARG A 117 5.56 12.16 -6.08
N THR A 118 6.68 12.65 -6.62
CA THR A 118 7.23 12.21 -7.91
C THR A 118 8.65 11.75 -7.69
N PHE A 119 9.02 10.63 -8.33
CA PHE A 119 10.35 10.05 -8.30
C PHE A 119 10.79 9.79 -9.74
N GLN A 120 12.06 10.02 -10.04
CA GLN A 120 12.62 9.48 -11.29
C GLN A 120 12.80 7.98 -11.10
N LEU A 121 12.43 7.20 -12.12
CA LEU A 121 12.57 5.74 -12.07
C LEU A 121 14.02 5.28 -11.97
N ALA A 122 14.96 6.11 -12.44
CA ALA A 122 16.39 5.88 -12.30
C ALA A 122 16.88 5.90 -10.84
N ASP A 123 16.15 6.56 -9.94
CA ASP A 123 16.49 6.64 -8.51
C ASP A 123 15.89 5.49 -7.70
N VAL A 124 15.02 4.69 -8.31
CA VAL A 124 14.37 3.54 -7.68
C VAL A 124 15.26 2.31 -7.85
N GLY A 125 15.48 1.59 -6.75
CA GLY A 125 16.26 0.35 -6.76
C GLY A 125 15.65 -0.73 -7.66
N PHE A 126 16.52 -1.54 -8.30
CA PHE A 126 16.12 -2.64 -9.18
C PHE A 126 16.39 -4.05 -8.62
N ARG A 127 17.01 -4.13 -7.44
CA ARG A 127 17.37 -5.41 -6.79
C ARG A 127 16.28 -5.90 -5.85
N ASN A 128 15.75 -5.00 -5.02
CA ASN A 128 14.74 -5.28 -4.01
C ASN A 128 13.69 -4.17 -4.04
N TYR A 129 12.46 -4.50 -3.62
CA TYR A 129 11.44 -3.50 -3.40
C TYR A 129 11.91 -2.44 -2.41
N GLN A 130 11.65 -1.18 -2.75
CA GLN A 130 11.83 -0.05 -1.87
C GLN A 130 10.46 0.39 -1.37
N THR A 131 10.32 0.49 -0.04
CA THR A 131 9.10 0.96 0.60
C THR A 131 9.17 2.46 0.86
N PHE A 132 8.12 3.16 0.46
CA PHE A 132 7.96 4.60 0.65
C PHE A 132 6.73 4.88 1.49
N GLN A 133 6.67 6.08 2.05
CA GLN A 133 5.54 6.53 2.84
C GLN A 133 5.19 7.99 2.61
N ILE A 134 3.90 8.29 2.75
CA ILE A 134 3.36 9.65 2.79
C ILE A 134 2.48 9.77 4.03
N ASP A 135 2.89 10.64 4.95
CA ASP A 135 2.10 10.99 6.13
C ASP A 135 1.17 12.15 5.77
N PHE A 136 -0.10 12.07 6.17
CA PHE A 136 -1.10 13.12 5.93
C PHE A 136 -2.14 13.16 7.04
N THR A 137 -2.82 14.29 7.19
CA THR A 137 -3.84 14.51 8.24
C THR A 137 -5.23 14.62 7.62
N SER A 138 -6.27 14.52 8.46
CA SER A 138 -7.66 14.79 8.03
C SER A 138 -7.80 16.20 7.46
N ALA A 139 -7.11 17.19 8.04
CA ALA A 139 -7.10 18.56 7.53
C ALA A 139 -6.52 18.65 6.09
N ALA A 140 -5.45 17.90 5.81
CA ALA A 140 -4.81 17.90 4.49
C ALA A 140 -5.67 17.29 3.37
N ILE A 141 -6.71 16.53 3.75
CA ILE A 141 -7.72 15.99 2.84
C ILE A 141 -9.07 16.73 2.96
N ASN A 142 -9.07 17.97 3.48
CA ASN A 142 -10.26 18.80 3.69
C ASN A 142 -11.34 18.12 4.55
N ASN A 143 -10.93 17.36 5.56
CA ASN A 143 -11.77 16.58 6.45
C ASN A 143 -12.73 15.60 5.74
N ARG A 144 -12.37 15.19 4.51
CA ARG A 144 -13.11 14.17 3.76
C ARG A 144 -12.91 12.79 4.38
N SER A 145 -13.90 11.92 4.21
CA SER A 145 -13.82 10.50 4.57
C SER A 145 -13.27 9.62 3.44
N PHE A 146 -12.65 10.20 2.41
CA PHE A 146 -12.05 9.44 1.32
C PHE A 146 -10.93 10.21 0.62
N VAL A 147 -10.04 9.46 -0.05
CA VAL A 147 -9.03 9.97 -0.98
C VAL A 147 -9.15 9.25 -2.32
N ASP A 148 -8.93 9.97 -3.41
CA ASP A 148 -8.81 9.39 -4.74
C ASP A 148 -7.33 9.11 -5.03
N LEU A 149 -6.87 7.91 -4.67
CA LEU A 149 -5.47 7.50 -4.78
C LEU A 149 -5.13 7.10 -6.21
N GLU A 150 -4.05 7.65 -6.75
CA GLU A 150 -3.46 7.28 -8.03
C GLU A 150 -1.98 6.94 -7.88
N PHE A 151 -1.57 5.86 -8.54
CA PHE A 151 -0.19 5.58 -8.91
C PHE A 151 -0.07 5.68 -10.43
N ARG A 152 0.89 6.48 -10.91
CA ARG A 152 1.10 6.71 -12.34
C ARG A 152 2.57 6.54 -12.70
N VAL A 153 2.81 5.88 -13.83
CA VAL A 153 4.11 5.83 -14.48
C VAL A 153 4.02 6.62 -15.77
N ASN A 154 4.94 7.57 -15.97
CA ASN A 154 5.09 8.34 -17.19
C ASN A 154 6.39 7.92 -17.90
N GLY A 155 6.25 7.40 -19.12
CA GLY A 155 7.38 6.96 -19.93
C GLY A 155 8.12 8.13 -20.55
N ALA A 156 9.45 8.10 -20.53
CA ALA A 156 10.29 9.16 -21.10
C ALA A 156 11.57 8.61 -21.73
N GLY A 157 12.29 9.44 -22.50
CA GLY A 157 13.51 9.01 -23.20
C GLY A 157 13.22 8.13 -24.41
N ASN A 158 14.03 7.09 -24.64
CA ASN A 158 14.02 6.27 -25.86
C ASN A 158 13.78 4.77 -25.62
N ARG A 159 13.45 4.37 -24.40
CA ARG A 159 13.17 2.97 -24.02
C ARG A 159 11.89 2.93 -23.19
N PRO A 160 11.21 1.78 -23.05
CA PRO A 160 10.07 1.67 -22.15
C PRO A 160 10.45 1.86 -20.67
N SER A 161 9.49 2.30 -19.88
CA SER A 161 9.56 2.36 -18.42
C SER A 161 8.86 1.16 -17.81
N PHE A 162 9.55 0.42 -16.94
CA PHE A 162 9.05 -0.78 -16.29
C PHE A 162 9.08 -0.66 -14.77
N LEU A 163 7.92 -0.74 -14.13
CA LEU A 163 7.82 -0.63 -12.68
C LEU A 163 6.93 -1.73 -12.13
N PHE A 164 7.35 -2.37 -11.06
CA PHE A 164 6.46 -3.16 -10.21
C PHE A 164 6.01 -2.34 -9.02
N LEU A 165 4.71 -2.41 -8.72
CA LEU A 165 4.07 -1.83 -7.54
C LEU A 165 3.44 -2.96 -6.74
N ASP A 166 3.66 -2.95 -5.43
CA ASP A 166 3.08 -3.92 -4.51
C ASP A 166 2.92 -3.30 -3.12
N THR A 167 2.09 -3.92 -2.27
CA THR A 167 1.90 -3.59 -0.86
C THR A 167 1.49 -2.13 -0.68
N VAL A 168 0.30 -1.77 -1.17
CA VAL A 168 -0.30 -0.45 -1.04
C VAL A 168 -1.27 -0.45 0.13
N VAL A 169 -0.95 0.28 1.20
CA VAL A 169 -1.84 0.37 2.37
C VAL A 169 -1.95 1.80 2.87
N ILE A 170 -3.13 2.17 3.31
CA ILE A 170 -3.33 3.35 4.16
C ILE A 170 -3.73 2.85 5.53
N VAL A 171 -3.04 3.35 6.57
CA VAL A 171 -3.28 3.00 7.96
C VAL A 171 -3.42 4.26 8.84
N PRO A 172 -4.17 4.17 9.95
CA PRO A 172 -4.12 5.18 11.00
C PRO A 172 -2.70 5.34 11.56
N ARG A 173 -2.23 6.58 11.74
CA ARG A 173 -0.92 6.88 12.32
C ARG A 173 -1.09 7.21 13.81
N SER A 174 -0.61 6.31 14.66
CA SER A 174 -0.52 6.53 16.11
C SER A 174 0.95 6.65 16.51
N SER A 175 1.23 7.39 17.59
CA SER A 175 2.56 7.54 18.19
C SER A 175 3.23 6.20 18.51
#